data_AF-A0A1G3A4J7-F1
#
_entry.id   AF-A0A1G3A4J7-F1
#
_cell.length_a   1.000
_cell.length_b   1.000
_cell.length_c   1.000
_cell.angle_alpha   90.00
_cell.angle_beta   90.00
_cell.angle_gamma   90.00
#
_symmetry.space_group_name_H-M   'P 1'
#
loop_
_entity.id
_entity.type
_entity.pdbx_description
1 polymer ?
#
loop_
_entity_poly.entity_id
_entity_poly.type
_entity_poly.pdbx_seq_one_letter_code
_entity_poly.pdbx_strand_id
1 'polypeptide(L)'
;MDDAHSTRSMGGEVTRMSSKAPRYKKGDTVIFTGASGVKPKLAIEKFNDYLKSKNKVPLEVFDFEDRLVGFARENPMCKTSKSFQRALDNQEPIIAVTSLPYPLLRAIWVKAMNSVCDDVTAVVKTGRDVAILMHAVYFNTDSTSLVPIVDTREIERIHPTCVVELIDDVYDIYGWLKGSGGVFNECSYPESKFDQVQRTIQQLVAALVWRQAEAGTSSHIAGLLGGVPHFTIATKHRCRLLEQVLEGNPHRVYLSHPITEARSRAAIGDLDTFYTFCREVESLADHLATELPVWEPTKIDELRLRFTEVEELIQGQERSEKTRLALPRLLPRWLVGCLDKVLWADPQHRMDDETILDPAQLFTKEEVEQVILAKTWKAIEDELGPEKSAQLRSISGQLADLFTVVGQQINTRDRTLVGQCPILVIYRPVFNGKQAIGVQREIEEHQRLVGYQHYGAGSSPAVFVLENSHDERLVWRNAVADLCGPEGQWSKYLRNRDGTSISSERAQEIGQFVTKERVEPDHIVRMMNRASQTVGFAWNDPRRSVLDGGSKGPAWEDFVKKRVRDLQETIRERMSYKEVLSAYTSGTVSVYTDISPIDFADKVKKGLTGAKG
;
A
#
# COMPACT_ATOMS: atom_id res chain seq x y z
N MET A 1 -54.66 -14.99 -26.10
CA MET A 1 -54.03 -14.84 -24.77
C MET A 1 -52.58 -14.52 -25.07
N ASP A 2 -52.34 -13.23 -25.32
CA ASP A 2 -51.04 -12.69 -25.71
C ASP A 2 -50.41 -12.08 -24.47
N ASP A 3 -49.34 -12.70 -23.96
CA ASP A 3 -48.53 -12.14 -22.87
C ASP A 3 -47.29 -11.46 -23.44
N ALA A 4 -47.33 -10.13 -23.40
CA ALA A 4 -46.24 -9.25 -23.75
C ALA A 4 -45.23 -9.18 -22.59
N HIS A 5 -44.04 -9.76 -22.80
CA HIS A 5 -42.88 -9.51 -21.93
C HIS A 5 -42.27 -8.14 -22.23
N SER A 6 -42.65 -7.16 -21.41
CA SER A 6 -42.03 -5.84 -21.33
C SER A 6 -40.65 -5.93 -20.66
N THR A 7 -39.59 -5.86 -21.47
CA THR A 7 -38.22 -5.64 -21.00
C THR A 7 -38.03 -4.16 -20.66
N ARG A 8 -38.28 -3.76 -19.41
CA ARG A 8 -37.82 -2.47 -18.89
C ARG A 8 -36.31 -2.51 -18.71
N SER A 9 -35.58 -1.84 -19.62
CA SER A 9 -34.17 -1.53 -19.41
C SER A 9 -34.04 -0.57 -18.23
N MET A 10 -33.48 -1.04 -17.11
CA MET A 10 -33.01 -0.17 -16.03
C MET A 10 -31.76 0.54 -16.50
N GLY A 11 -31.94 1.64 -17.24
CA GLY A 11 -30.88 2.62 -17.49
C GLY A 11 -30.59 3.34 -16.18
N GLY A 12 -29.73 2.74 -15.35
CA GLY A 12 -29.17 3.41 -14.18
C GLY A 12 -28.33 4.59 -14.66
N GLU A 13 -28.82 5.79 -14.38
CA GLU A 13 -28.07 7.03 -14.58
C GLU A 13 -26.82 6.93 -13.69
N VAL A 14 -25.65 6.70 -14.29
CA VAL A 14 -24.38 6.71 -13.55
C VAL A 14 -24.18 8.15 -13.08
N THR A 15 -24.48 8.40 -11.81
CA THR A 15 -24.28 9.68 -11.16
C THR A 15 -22.82 10.08 -11.36
N ARG A 16 -22.58 11.09 -12.22
CA ARG A 16 -21.25 11.63 -12.45
C ARG A 16 -20.73 12.16 -11.12
N MET A 17 -19.77 11.44 -10.54
CA MET A 17 -19.06 11.90 -9.35
C MET A 17 -18.50 13.30 -9.62
N SER A 18 -18.75 14.22 -8.68
CA SER A 18 -18.24 15.58 -8.72
C SER A 18 -16.73 15.56 -8.92
N SER A 19 -16.26 16.12 -10.04
CA SER A 19 -14.86 16.05 -10.49
C SER A 19 -13.92 17.05 -9.81
N LYS A 20 -14.41 17.84 -8.84
CA LYS A 20 -13.56 18.75 -8.07
C LYS A 20 -12.95 17.95 -6.93
N ALA A 21 -11.63 17.77 -6.97
CA ALA A 21 -10.89 17.30 -5.80
C ALA A 21 -11.28 18.17 -4.60
N PRO A 22 -11.75 17.58 -3.49
CA PRO A 22 -12.14 18.35 -2.31
C PRO A 22 -10.93 19.16 -1.86
N ARG A 23 -11.04 20.50 -1.89
CA ARG A 23 -10.05 21.34 -1.24
C ARG A 23 -10.36 21.29 0.24
N TYR A 24 -9.38 20.85 1.03
CA TYR A 24 -9.51 20.81 2.48
C TYR A 24 -9.88 22.20 2.99
N LYS A 25 -11.09 22.36 3.54
CA LYS A 25 -11.52 23.60 4.21
C LYS A 25 -11.39 23.35 5.70
N LYS A 26 -11.06 24.39 6.46
CA LYS A 26 -11.11 24.29 7.92
C LYS A 26 -12.49 23.79 8.36
N GLY A 27 -12.50 22.77 9.22
CA GLY A 27 -13.72 22.11 9.68
C GLY A 27 -14.08 20.86 8.88
N ASP A 28 -13.10 20.19 8.27
CA ASP A 28 -13.37 18.97 7.52
C ASP A 28 -13.43 17.74 8.44
N THR A 29 -14.37 16.84 8.15
CA THR A 29 -14.52 15.56 8.86
C THR A 29 -13.97 14.43 7.99
N VAL A 30 -13.13 13.57 8.54
CA VAL A 30 -12.60 12.36 7.88
C VAL A 30 -12.97 11.15 8.72
N ILE A 31 -13.47 10.10 8.06
CA ILE A 31 -13.74 8.82 8.72
C ILE A 31 -12.59 7.87 8.42
N PHE A 32 -11.99 7.31 9.46
CA PHE A 32 -10.99 6.27 9.35
C PHE A 32 -11.60 4.93 9.74
N THR A 33 -11.46 3.96 8.85
CA THR A 33 -11.85 2.57 9.04
C THR A 33 -10.62 1.65 8.93
N GLY A 34 -10.79 0.36 9.19
CA GLY A 34 -9.74 -0.64 9.09
C GLY A 34 -9.91 -1.74 10.14
N ALA A 35 -9.64 -3.00 9.81
CA ALA A 35 -9.84 -4.13 10.73
C ALA A 35 -9.02 -3.97 12.03
N SER A 36 -9.47 -4.51 13.17
CA SER A 36 -8.85 -4.23 14.49
C SER A 36 -7.33 -4.46 14.58
N GLY A 37 -6.78 -5.39 13.79
CA GLY A 37 -5.33 -5.63 13.72
C GLY A 37 -4.51 -4.54 13.03
N VAL A 38 -5.12 -3.57 12.34
CA VAL A 38 -4.38 -2.46 11.68
C VAL A 38 -4.13 -1.27 12.61
N LYS A 39 -4.67 -1.31 13.84
CA LYS A 39 -4.49 -0.30 14.88
C LYS A 39 -4.70 1.16 14.41
N PRO A 40 -5.91 1.53 13.93
CA PRO A 40 -6.20 2.88 13.41
C PRO A 40 -5.82 4.01 14.39
N LYS A 41 -6.08 3.81 15.68
CA LYS A 41 -5.75 4.77 16.75
C LYS A 41 -4.26 5.14 16.77
N LEU A 42 -3.38 4.14 16.77
CA LEU A 42 -1.92 4.36 16.80
C LEU A 42 -1.43 5.02 15.50
N ALA A 43 -2.01 4.66 14.35
CA ALA A 43 -1.70 5.29 13.08
C ALA A 43 -2.06 6.79 13.06
N ILE A 44 -3.21 7.17 13.63
CA ILE A 44 -3.65 8.56 13.67
C ILE A 44 -2.94 9.37 14.76
N GLU A 45 -2.59 8.77 15.89
CA GLU A 45 -1.72 9.40 16.90
C GLU A 45 -0.37 9.79 16.29
N LYS A 46 0.27 8.84 15.59
CA LYS A 46 1.55 9.09 14.93
C LYS A 46 1.43 10.08 13.76
N PHE A 47 0.32 10.06 13.02
CA PHE A 47 0.05 11.08 12.02
C PHE A 47 -0.10 12.48 12.65
N ASN A 48 -0.78 12.60 13.78
CA ASN A 48 -0.91 13.86 14.51
C ASN A 48 0.45 14.37 15.02
N ASP A 49 1.34 13.48 15.47
CA ASP A 49 2.70 13.86 15.85
C ASP A 49 3.54 14.31 14.64
N TYR A 50 3.35 13.66 13.48
CA TYR A 50 3.91 14.13 12.22
C TYR A 50 3.41 15.55 11.88
N LEU A 51 2.10 15.83 11.97
CA LEU A 51 1.56 17.16 11.72
C LEU A 51 2.15 18.21 12.67
N LYS A 52 2.24 17.91 13.97
CA LYS A 52 2.89 18.80 14.95
C LYS A 52 4.35 19.09 14.58
N SER A 53 5.11 18.07 14.15
CA SER A 53 6.51 18.24 13.72
C SER A 53 6.66 19.16 12.50
N LYS A 54 5.60 19.32 11.70
CA LYS A 54 5.50 20.24 10.56
C LYS A 54 4.87 21.58 10.91
N ASN A 55 4.63 21.86 12.20
CA ASN A 55 3.87 23.02 12.68
C ASN A 55 2.46 23.12 12.08
N LYS A 56 1.84 21.96 11.77
CA LYS A 56 0.44 21.86 11.37
C LYS A 56 -0.42 21.50 12.58
N VAL A 57 -1.69 21.88 12.51
CA VAL A 57 -2.68 21.60 13.56
C VAL A 57 -3.03 20.10 13.47
N PRO A 58 -2.93 19.33 14.58
CA PRO A 58 -3.36 17.94 14.58
C PRO A 58 -4.88 17.82 14.41
N LEU A 59 -5.34 16.68 13.92
CA LEU A 59 -6.76 16.35 13.85
C LEU A 59 -7.32 16.16 15.26
N GLU A 60 -8.54 16.66 15.50
CA GLU A 60 -9.29 16.25 16.69
C GLU A 60 -9.81 14.83 16.49
N VAL A 61 -9.46 13.91 17.39
CA VAL A 61 -9.78 12.49 17.22
C VAL A 61 -10.96 12.09 18.09
N PHE A 62 -11.98 11.49 17.48
CA PHE A 62 -13.10 10.84 18.15
C PHE A 62 -13.02 9.34 17.93
N ASP A 63 -12.80 8.59 19.00
CA ASP A 63 -12.79 7.13 18.99
C ASP A 63 -14.21 6.60 19.25
N PHE A 64 -14.82 6.01 18.23
CA PHE A 64 -16.17 5.45 18.34
C PHE A 64 -16.21 4.27 19.30
N GLU A 65 -15.15 3.47 19.40
CA GLU A 65 -15.12 2.29 20.27
C GLU A 65 -15.14 2.69 21.74
N ASP A 66 -14.35 3.69 22.12
CA ASP A 66 -14.33 4.24 23.48
C ASP A 66 -15.73 4.69 23.89
N ARG A 67 -16.45 5.35 22.97
CA ARG A 67 -17.82 5.83 23.22
C ARG A 67 -18.83 4.68 23.32
N LEU A 68 -18.72 3.71 22.42
CA LEU A 68 -19.53 2.51 22.39
C LEU A 68 -19.39 1.69 23.69
N VAL A 69 -18.16 1.44 24.14
CA VAL A 69 -17.86 0.75 25.39
C VAL A 69 -18.42 1.53 26.59
N GLY A 70 -18.29 2.86 26.60
CA GLY A 70 -18.88 3.72 27.63
C GLY A 70 -20.39 3.54 27.74
N PHE A 71 -21.13 3.66 26.64
CA PHE A 71 -22.59 3.48 26.64
C PHE A 71 -23.01 2.05 27.00
N ALA A 72 -22.23 1.04 26.61
CA ALA A 72 -22.50 -0.34 27.00
C ALA A 72 -22.34 -0.54 28.52
N ARG A 73 -21.26 0.00 29.11
CA ARG A 73 -21.04 -0.03 30.58
C ARG A 73 -22.15 0.68 31.34
N GLU A 74 -22.73 1.73 30.78
CA GLU A 74 -23.80 2.50 31.42
C GLU A 74 -25.18 1.85 31.28
N ASN A 75 -25.38 0.99 30.28
CA ASN A 75 -26.66 0.37 29.98
C ASN A 75 -27.14 -0.56 31.13
N PRO A 76 -28.36 -0.37 31.67
CA PRO A 76 -28.87 -1.19 32.78
C PRO A 76 -28.87 -2.69 32.52
N MET A 77 -29.11 -3.13 31.28
CA MET A 77 -29.10 -4.57 30.92
C MET A 77 -27.68 -5.15 30.93
N CYS A 78 -26.68 -4.36 30.53
CA CYS A 78 -25.28 -4.78 30.52
C CYS A 78 -24.69 -4.79 31.94
N LYS A 79 -25.07 -3.82 32.78
CA LYS A 79 -24.67 -3.77 34.20
C LYS A 79 -25.13 -4.98 35.00
N THR A 80 -26.34 -5.47 34.75
CA THR A 80 -26.89 -6.64 35.45
C THR A 80 -26.43 -7.98 34.87
N SER A 81 -25.85 -7.97 33.67
CA SER A 81 -25.34 -9.17 32.99
C SER A 81 -23.98 -9.59 33.55
N LYS A 82 -23.95 -10.68 34.32
CA LYS A 82 -22.70 -11.25 34.86
C LYS A 82 -21.71 -11.69 33.77
N SER A 83 -22.21 -12.18 32.63
CA SER A 83 -21.35 -12.60 31.52
C SER A 83 -20.64 -11.41 30.88
N PHE A 84 -21.36 -10.30 30.69
CA PHE A 84 -20.77 -9.07 30.15
C PHE A 84 -19.72 -8.48 31.09
N GLN A 85 -20.00 -8.40 32.40
CA GLN A 85 -19.02 -7.90 33.37
C GLN A 85 -17.76 -8.78 33.42
N ARG A 86 -17.93 -10.11 33.43
CA ARG A 86 -16.79 -11.04 33.36
C ARG A 86 -15.97 -10.87 32.08
N ALA A 87 -16.62 -10.66 30.93
CA ALA A 87 -15.92 -10.42 29.68
C ALA A 87 -15.13 -9.10 29.71
N LEU A 88 -15.70 -8.03 30.28
CA LEU A 88 -14.98 -6.76 30.48
C LEU A 88 -13.73 -6.88 31.37
N ASP A 89 -13.75 -7.78 32.35
CA ASP A 89 -12.62 -7.97 33.28
C ASP A 89 -11.50 -8.83 32.68
N ASN A 90 -11.83 -9.71 31.73
CA ASN A 90 -10.92 -10.74 31.22
C ASN A 90 -10.42 -10.49 29.78
N GLN A 91 -11.15 -9.70 28.99
CA GLN A 91 -10.90 -9.49 27.56
C GLN A 91 -10.85 -7.99 27.23
N GLU A 92 -10.46 -7.67 25.99
CA GLU A 92 -10.63 -6.31 25.49
C GLU A 92 -12.11 -5.90 25.55
N PRO A 93 -12.44 -4.72 26.12
CA PRO A 93 -13.82 -4.31 26.35
C PRO A 93 -14.71 -4.35 25.10
N ILE A 94 -14.14 -4.10 23.93
CA ILE A 94 -14.88 -4.12 22.66
C ILE A 94 -15.40 -5.53 22.32
N ILE A 95 -14.65 -6.59 22.64
CA ILE A 95 -15.07 -7.98 22.40
C ILE A 95 -16.37 -8.25 23.16
N ALA A 96 -16.41 -7.92 24.45
CA ALA A 96 -17.59 -8.05 25.30
C ALA A 96 -18.81 -7.29 24.74
N VAL A 97 -18.59 -6.10 24.15
CA VAL A 97 -19.66 -5.30 23.55
C VAL A 97 -20.16 -5.94 22.25
N THR A 98 -19.27 -6.40 21.38
CA THR A 98 -19.64 -7.02 20.10
C THR A 98 -20.36 -8.36 20.25
N SER A 99 -20.19 -9.03 21.39
CA SER A 99 -20.92 -10.26 21.76
C SER A 99 -22.32 -10.01 22.34
N LEU A 100 -22.76 -8.75 22.52
CA LEU A 100 -24.12 -8.47 22.97
C LEU A 100 -25.17 -8.93 21.93
N PRO A 101 -26.40 -9.29 22.37
CA PRO A 101 -27.49 -9.58 21.43
C PRO A 101 -27.69 -8.42 20.45
N TYR A 102 -27.75 -8.73 19.15
CA TYR A 102 -27.72 -7.72 18.10
C TYR A 102 -28.72 -6.56 18.26
N PRO A 103 -29.99 -6.76 18.71
CA PRO A 103 -30.90 -5.64 18.96
C PRO A 103 -30.39 -4.66 20.03
N LEU A 104 -29.75 -5.16 21.08
CA LEU A 104 -29.17 -4.34 22.15
C LEU A 104 -27.90 -3.64 21.66
N LEU A 105 -27.01 -4.37 20.98
CA LEU A 105 -25.80 -3.82 20.37
C LEU A 105 -26.13 -2.67 19.42
N ARG A 106 -27.09 -2.87 18.52
CA ARG A 106 -27.57 -1.83 17.59
C ARG A 106 -28.11 -0.59 18.32
N ALA A 107 -28.88 -0.77 19.39
CA ALA A 107 -29.41 0.35 20.17
C ALA A 107 -28.29 1.16 20.85
N ILE A 108 -27.24 0.50 21.33
CA ILE A 108 -26.06 1.15 21.93
C ILE A 108 -25.24 1.85 20.83
N TRP A 109 -25.03 1.22 19.67
CA TRP A 109 -24.34 1.81 18.53
C TRP A 109 -24.98 3.11 18.06
N VAL A 110 -26.30 3.13 17.85
CA VAL A 110 -26.99 4.36 17.43
C VAL A 110 -26.80 5.48 18.45
N LYS A 111 -26.87 5.18 19.75
CA LYS A 111 -26.61 6.17 20.81
C LYS A 111 -25.18 6.68 20.80
N ALA A 112 -24.20 5.78 20.67
CA ALA A 112 -22.80 6.13 20.59
C ALA A 112 -22.50 7.00 19.37
N MET A 113 -23.06 6.64 18.21
CA MET A 113 -22.86 7.37 16.95
C MET A 113 -23.49 8.77 17.02
N ASN A 114 -24.70 8.89 17.58
CA ASN A 114 -25.32 10.19 17.80
C ASN A 114 -24.46 11.09 18.68
N SER A 115 -23.94 10.57 19.79
CA SER A 115 -23.05 11.34 20.66
C SER A 115 -21.78 11.78 19.92
N VAL A 116 -21.14 10.89 19.16
CA VAL A 116 -19.93 11.24 18.39
C VAL A 116 -20.27 12.31 17.34
N CYS A 117 -21.39 12.17 16.62
CA CYS A 117 -21.80 13.14 15.61
C CYS A 117 -22.11 14.52 16.21
N ASP A 118 -22.72 14.57 17.39
CA ASP A 118 -22.99 15.82 18.11
C ASP A 118 -21.67 16.51 18.52
N ASP A 119 -20.72 15.74 19.06
CA ASP A 119 -19.40 16.26 19.47
C ASP A 119 -18.57 16.73 18.26
N VAL A 120 -18.56 15.95 17.17
CA VAL A 120 -17.91 16.30 15.89
C VAL A 120 -18.50 17.59 15.35
N THR A 121 -19.84 17.72 15.32
CA THR A 121 -20.53 18.93 14.86
C THR A 121 -20.12 20.15 15.68
N ALA A 122 -19.97 20.00 17.00
CA ALA A 122 -19.52 21.08 17.87
C ALA A 122 -18.08 21.50 17.57
N VAL A 123 -17.17 20.55 17.35
CA VAL A 123 -15.76 20.83 17.03
C VAL A 123 -15.61 21.43 15.63
N VAL A 124 -16.29 20.91 14.61
CA VAL A 124 -16.25 21.43 13.24
C VAL A 124 -16.70 22.90 13.19
N LYS A 125 -17.69 23.30 14.00
CA LYS A 125 -18.12 24.71 14.11
C LYS A 125 -17.03 25.65 14.61
N THR A 126 -16.01 25.12 15.30
CA THR A 126 -14.80 25.90 15.70
C THR A 126 -13.76 26.02 14.59
N GLY A 127 -13.98 25.38 13.43
CA GLY A 127 -13.07 25.35 12.30
C GLY A 127 -11.88 24.39 12.50
N ARG A 128 -11.99 23.43 13.41
CA ARG A 128 -11.00 22.36 13.60
C ARG A 128 -11.39 21.15 12.77
N ASP A 129 -10.38 20.51 12.17
CA ASP A 129 -10.56 19.29 11.39
C ASP A 129 -10.65 18.08 12.32
N VAL A 130 -11.46 17.10 11.93
CA VAL A 130 -11.87 16.00 12.79
C VAL A 130 -11.61 14.66 12.12
N ALA A 131 -11.06 13.72 12.90
CA ALA A 131 -10.93 12.30 12.56
C ALA A 131 -11.89 11.48 13.41
N ILE A 132 -12.75 10.69 12.78
CA ILE A 132 -13.56 9.67 13.45
C ILE A 132 -12.89 8.33 13.23
N LEU A 133 -12.52 7.65 14.31
CA LEU A 133 -11.96 6.30 14.25
C LEU A 133 -13.05 5.30 14.55
N MET A 134 -13.23 4.33 13.66
CA MET A 134 -14.22 3.28 13.83
C MET A 134 -13.86 2.05 12.98
N HIS A 135 -14.53 0.93 13.21
CA HIS A 135 -14.52 -0.19 12.28
C HIS A 135 -15.76 -0.12 11.39
N ALA A 136 -15.65 -0.41 10.11
CA ALA A 136 -16.82 -0.58 9.26
C ALA A 136 -17.58 -1.86 9.65
N VAL A 137 -16.84 -2.88 10.10
CA VAL A 137 -17.34 -4.20 10.47
C VAL A 137 -16.61 -4.73 11.71
N TYR A 138 -17.37 -5.21 12.69
CA TYR A 138 -16.84 -5.84 13.89
C TYR A 138 -16.85 -7.37 13.78
N PHE A 139 -15.83 -8.03 14.35
CA PHE A 139 -15.80 -9.48 14.48
C PHE A 139 -16.46 -9.92 15.79
N ASN A 140 -17.56 -10.67 15.71
CA ASN A 140 -18.18 -11.28 16.87
C ASN A 140 -17.52 -12.64 17.14
N THR A 141 -16.85 -12.77 18.28
CA THR A 141 -16.10 -13.97 18.66
C THR A 141 -17.00 -15.18 18.95
N ASP A 142 -18.23 -14.94 19.41
CA ASP A 142 -19.15 -16.01 19.83
C ASP A 142 -19.80 -16.68 18.62
N SER A 143 -20.19 -15.90 17.61
CA SER A 143 -20.81 -16.41 16.38
C SER A 143 -19.83 -16.59 15.24
N THR A 144 -18.60 -16.10 15.36
CA THR A 144 -17.61 -15.95 14.27
C THR A 144 -18.13 -15.13 13.07
N SER A 145 -19.20 -14.34 13.30
CA SER A 145 -19.85 -13.54 12.26
C SER A 145 -19.31 -12.13 12.24
N LEU A 146 -19.34 -11.53 11.05
CA LEU A 146 -19.00 -10.14 10.83
C LEU A 146 -20.25 -9.26 10.97
N VAL A 147 -20.19 -8.24 11.82
CA VAL A 147 -21.32 -7.37 12.16
C VAL A 147 -21.05 -5.94 11.67
N PRO A 148 -21.71 -5.49 10.58
CA PRO A 148 -21.51 -4.15 10.05
C PRO A 148 -22.14 -3.09 10.95
N ILE A 149 -21.64 -1.85 10.92
CA ILE A 149 -22.33 -0.71 11.54
C ILE A 149 -23.52 -0.30 10.65
N VAL A 150 -24.76 -0.51 11.14
CA VAL A 150 -26.00 -0.42 10.33
C VAL A 150 -26.75 0.92 10.49
N ASP A 151 -26.07 2.05 10.69
CA ASP A 151 -26.76 3.35 10.56
C ASP A 151 -25.84 4.48 10.07
N THR A 152 -25.77 4.66 8.75
CA THR A 152 -25.01 5.75 8.12
C THR A 152 -25.76 7.07 8.08
N ARG A 153 -27.07 7.10 8.42
CA ARG A 153 -27.90 8.32 8.34
C ARG A 153 -27.42 9.42 9.28
N GLU A 154 -26.93 9.03 10.45
CA GLU A 154 -26.41 9.99 11.43
C GLU A 154 -25.03 10.51 11.00
N ILE A 155 -24.23 9.64 10.38
CA ILE A 155 -22.93 10.00 9.81
C ILE A 155 -23.09 11.00 8.65
N GLU A 156 -24.18 10.96 7.89
CA GLU A 156 -24.43 11.92 6.80
C GLU A 156 -24.53 13.37 7.32
N ARG A 157 -25.04 13.57 8.55
CA ARG A 157 -25.24 14.91 9.15
C ARG A 157 -23.95 15.66 9.45
N ILE A 158 -22.84 14.95 9.64
CA ILE A 158 -21.52 15.55 9.89
C ILE A 158 -20.73 15.81 8.58
N HIS A 159 -21.37 15.58 7.43
CA HIS A 159 -20.86 15.81 6.08
C HIS A 159 -19.38 15.41 5.89
N PRO A 160 -19.05 14.11 6.04
CA PRO A 160 -17.68 13.64 5.87
C PRO A 160 -17.13 14.03 4.50
N THR A 161 -15.85 14.39 4.45
CA THR A 161 -15.17 14.78 3.21
C THR A 161 -14.61 13.58 2.46
N CYS A 162 -14.23 12.54 3.18
CA CYS A 162 -13.77 11.27 2.64
C CYS A 162 -13.83 10.17 3.72
N VAL A 163 -13.72 8.93 3.24
CA VAL A 163 -13.48 7.74 4.06
C VAL A 163 -12.08 7.23 3.72
N VAL A 164 -11.26 7.02 4.74
CA VAL A 164 -9.92 6.43 4.62
C VAL A 164 -9.93 5.06 5.29
N GLU A 165 -9.81 4.02 4.48
CA GLU A 165 -9.63 2.65 4.94
C GLU A 165 -8.14 2.38 5.18
N LEU A 166 -7.79 2.12 6.44
CA LEU A 166 -6.46 1.68 6.82
C LEU A 166 -6.34 0.16 6.67
N ILE A 167 -5.29 -0.28 5.99
CA ILE A 167 -5.00 -1.71 5.78
C ILE A 167 -3.58 -2.06 6.17
N ASP A 168 -3.31 -3.35 6.33
CA ASP A 168 -1.97 -3.88 6.52
C ASP A 168 -1.85 -5.29 5.93
N ASP A 169 -0.65 -5.86 5.91
CA ASP A 169 -0.47 -7.27 5.57
C ASP A 169 -1.09 -8.18 6.62
N VAL A 170 -1.61 -9.32 6.16
CA VAL A 170 -2.37 -10.25 7.01
C VAL A 170 -1.55 -10.80 8.17
N TYR A 171 -0.22 -10.89 8.03
CA TYR A 171 0.64 -11.46 9.06
C TYR A 171 0.77 -10.50 10.25
N ASP A 172 0.88 -9.21 9.98
CA ASP A 172 0.91 -8.18 11.03
C ASP A 172 -0.46 -8.05 11.69
N ILE A 173 -1.54 -8.07 10.91
CA ILE A 173 -2.92 -8.11 11.44
C ILE A 173 -3.06 -9.31 12.38
N TYR A 174 -2.63 -10.51 11.94
CA TYR A 174 -2.69 -11.72 12.74
C TYR A 174 -1.89 -11.61 14.03
N GLY A 175 -0.65 -11.12 13.96
CA GLY A 175 0.21 -10.93 15.13
C GLY A 175 -0.45 -10.06 16.20
N TRP A 176 -1.12 -8.98 15.78
CA TRP A 176 -1.89 -8.13 16.68
C TRP A 176 -3.14 -8.81 17.25
N LEU A 177 -3.91 -9.52 16.42
CA LEU A 177 -5.10 -10.22 16.86
C LEU A 177 -4.77 -11.41 17.79
N LYS A 178 -3.56 -11.98 17.67
CA LYS A 178 -3.05 -13.04 18.55
C LYS A 178 -2.49 -12.50 19.87
N GLY A 179 -2.02 -11.25 19.89
CA GLY A 179 -1.44 -10.61 21.06
C GLY A 179 -2.38 -10.52 22.27
N SER A 180 -1.85 -10.11 23.42
CA SER A 180 -2.63 -9.98 24.65
C SER A 180 -3.87 -9.11 24.44
N GLY A 181 -5.05 -9.66 24.75
CA GLY A 181 -6.34 -9.00 24.57
C GLY A 181 -6.97 -9.14 23.18
N GLY A 182 -6.23 -9.63 22.19
CA GLY A 182 -6.73 -9.81 20.83
C GLY A 182 -7.70 -10.99 20.69
N VAL A 183 -8.55 -10.93 19.65
CA VAL A 183 -9.61 -11.92 19.38
C VAL A 183 -9.10 -13.34 19.09
N PHE A 184 -7.82 -13.51 18.77
CA PHE A 184 -7.19 -14.81 18.52
C PHE A 184 -6.30 -15.29 19.68
N ASN A 185 -6.25 -14.54 20.79
CA ASN A 185 -5.43 -14.86 21.96
C ASN A 185 -5.92 -16.09 22.75
N GLU A 186 -7.24 -16.35 22.78
CA GLU A 186 -7.85 -17.30 23.73
C GLU A 186 -8.14 -18.71 23.18
N CYS A 187 -7.18 -19.31 22.47
CA CYS A 187 -7.27 -20.74 22.14
C CYS A 187 -6.45 -21.57 23.13
N SER A 188 -6.90 -21.59 24.39
CA SER A 188 -6.21 -22.20 25.54
C SER A 188 -6.42 -23.71 25.67
N TYR A 189 -6.66 -24.44 24.58
CA TYR A 189 -6.76 -25.89 24.65
C TYR A 189 -5.37 -26.54 24.51
N PRO A 190 -5.11 -27.66 25.21
CA PRO A 190 -3.89 -28.45 25.00
C PRO A 190 -3.96 -29.11 23.62
N GLU A 191 -3.64 -28.33 22.60
CA GLU A 191 -3.63 -28.75 21.21
C GLU A 191 -2.28 -29.34 20.85
N SER A 192 -2.29 -30.36 19.99
CA SER A 192 -1.05 -30.84 19.42
C SER A 192 -0.36 -29.70 18.65
N LYS A 193 0.97 -29.79 18.49
CA LYS A 193 1.69 -28.80 17.68
C LYS A 193 1.08 -28.65 16.28
N PHE A 194 0.61 -29.76 15.71
CA PHE A 194 -0.05 -29.81 14.42
C PHE A 194 -1.37 -29.02 14.38
N ASP A 195 -2.24 -29.20 15.38
CA ASP A 195 -3.52 -28.49 15.48
C ASP A 195 -3.30 -26.98 15.60
N GLN A 196 -2.27 -26.57 16.35
CA GLN A 196 -1.91 -25.16 16.50
C GLN A 196 -1.51 -24.52 15.16
N VAL A 197 -0.73 -25.22 14.32
CA VAL A 197 -0.38 -24.74 12.97
C VAL A 197 -1.61 -24.60 12.08
N GLN A 198 -2.48 -25.62 12.06
CA GLN A 198 -3.72 -25.58 11.28
C GLN A 198 -4.63 -24.43 11.71
N ARG A 199 -4.78 -24.23 13.03
CA ARG A 199 -5.53 -23.10 13.60
C ARG A 199 -4.97 -21.77 13.15
N THR A 200 -3.66 -21.59 13.16
CA THR A 200 -3.03 -20.34 12.70
C THR A 200 -3.34 -20.08 11.22
N ILE A 201 -3.31 -21.09 10.36
CA ILE A 201 -3.69 -20.93 8.95
C ILE A 201 -5.16 -20.52 8.83
N GLN A 202 -6.06 -21.14 9.60
CA GLN A 202 -7.49 -20.79 9.62
C GLN A 202 -7.73 -19.36 10.13
N GLN A 203 -7.01 -18.94 11.16
CA GLN A 203 -7.09 -17.57 11.70
C GLN A 203 -6.57 -16.52 10.71
N LEU A 204 -5.51 -16.83 9.95
CA LEU A 204 -5.05 -15.98 8.84
C LEU A 204 -6.13 -15.85 7.76
N VAL A 205 -6.82 -16.93 7.40
CA VAL A 205 -7.98 -16.87 6.47
C VAL A 205 -9.11 -16.02 7.06
N ALA A 206 -9.43 -16.17 8.34
CA ALA A 206 -10.45 -15.36 9.00
C ALA A 206 -10.09 -13.86 8.99
N ALA A 207 -8.82 -13.51 9.24
CA ALA A 207 -8.32 -12.14 9.14
C ALA A 207 -8.45 -11.57 7.71
N LEU A 208 -8.18 -12.38 6.68
CA LEU A 208 -8.39 -12.00 5.28
C LEU A 208 -9.88 -11.72 4.99
N VAL A 209 -10.78 -12.61 5.43
CA VAL A 209 -12.23 -12.43 5.23
C VAL A 209 -12.72 -11.17 5.94
N TRP A 210 -12.27 -10.91 7.16
CA TRP A 210 -12.59 -9.69 7.88
C TRP A 210 -12.09 -8.44 7.15
N ARG A 211 -10.82 -8.40 6.72
CA ARG A 211 -10.28 -7.27 5.94
C ARG A 211 -11.09 -7.01 4.67
N GLN A 212 -11.50 -8.05 3.96
CA GLN A 212 -12.31 -7.90 2.75
C GLN A 212 -13.71 -7.32 3.04
N ALA A 213 -14.35 -7.75 4.12
CA ALA A 213 -15.62 -7.19 4.55
C ALA A 213 -15.46 -5.72 4.97
N GLU A 214 -14.40 -5.39 5.70
CA GLU A 214 -14.06 -4.02 6.08
C GLU A 214 -13.92 -3.13 4.84
N ALA A 215 -13.16 -3.57 3.83
CA ALA A 215 -12.98 -2.84 2.57
C ALA A 215 -14.30 -2.61 1.84
N GLY A 216 -15.10 -3.67 1.69
CA GLY A 216 -16.40 -3.61 1.03
C GLY A 216 -17.37 -2.68 1.74
N THR A 217 -17.46 -2.75 3.07
CA THR A 217 -18.33 -1.90 3.87
C THR A 217 -17.84 -0.46 3.93
N SER A 218 -16.52 -0.22 4.01
CA SER A 218 -15.94 1.14 3.97
C SER A 218 -16.26 1.84 2.65
N SER A 219 -16.07 1.14 1.52
CA SER A 219 -16.47 1.65 0.21
C SER A 219 -17.98 1.89 0.11
N HIS A 220 -18.80 1.03 0.72
CA HIS A 220 -20.26 1.20 0.73
C HIS A 220 -20.68 2.43 1.57
N ILE A 221 -20.08 2.63 2.74
CA ILE A 221 -20.29 3.81 3.59
C ILE A 221 -19.97 5.08 2.79
N ALA A 222 -18.82 5.14 2.11
CA ALA A 222 -18.46 6.27 1.26
C ALA A 222 -19.51 6.56 0.16
N GLY A 223 -20.04 5.50 -0.46
CA GLY A 223 -21.12 5.59 -1.44
C GLY A 223 -22.42 6.16 -0.86
N LEU A 224 -22.82 5.70 0.34
CA LEU A 224 -24.02 6.17 1.04
C LEU A 224 -23.92 7.62 1.49
N LEU A 225 -22.71 8.10 1.81
CA LEU A 225 -22.45 9.48 2.24
C LEU A 225 -22.36 10.46 1.05
N GLY A 226 -23.24 10.30 0.06
CA GLY A 226 -23.26 11.15 -1.13
C GLY A 226 -22.10 10.88 -2.11
N GLY A 227 -21.48 9.69 -2.05
CA GLY A 227 -20.37 9.33 -2.92
C GLY A 227 -19.10 10.10 -2.62
N VAL A 228 -18.78 10.30 -1.35
CA VAL A 228 -17.49 10.90 -0.95
C VAL A 228 -16.33 10.00 -1.38
N PRO A 229 -15.13 10.56 -1.63
CA PRO A 229 -13.96 9.75 -1.95
C PRO A 229 -13.68 8.68 -0.88
N HIS A 230 -13.34 7.48 -1.35
CA HIS A 230 -12.83 6.38 -0.54
C HIS A 230 -11.36 6.17 -0.89
N PHE A 231 -10.48 6.17 0.11
CA PHE A 231 -9.05 5.92 -0.07
C PHE A 231 -8.62 4.71 0.75
N THR A 232 -7.93 3.77 0.11
CA THR A 232 -7.30 2.66 0.80
C THR A 232 -5.82 2.98 1.01
N ILE A 233 -5.37 3.02 2.27
CA ILE A 233 -4.01 3.40 2.66
C ILE A 233 -3.44 2.36 3.63
N ALA A 234 -2.31 1.76 3.28
CA ALA A 234 -1.62 0.90 4.25
C ALA A 234 -1.01 1.71 5.40
N THR A 235 -1.06 1.18 6.62
CA THR A 235 -0.40 1.73 7.82
C THR A 235 1.10 1.99 7.58
N LYS A 236 1.76 1.16 6.78
CA LYS A 236 3.18 1.30 6.44
C LYS A 236 3.48 2.37 5.39
N HIS A 237 2.48 3.04 4.80
CA HIS A 237 2.75 4.20 3.95
C HIS A 237 3.24 5.40 4.76
N ARG A 238 3.90 6.34 4.09
CA ARG A 238 4.41 7.57 4.69
C ARG A 238 3.28 8.45 5.24
N CYS A 239 3.46 9.10 6.38
CA CYS A 239 2.51 10.11 6.89
C CYS A 239 2.23 11.21 5.85
N ARG A 240 3.25 11.55 5.07
CA ARG A 240 3.15 12.51 3.97
C ARG A 240 2.12 12.12 2.91
N LEU A 241 1.92 10.82 2.65
CA LEU A 241 0.87 10.34 1.76
C LEU A 241 -0.50 10.81 2.28
N LEU A 242 -0.81 10.50 3.55
CA LEU A 242 -2.10 10.85 4.14
C LEU A 242 -2.29 12.37 4.17
N GLU A 243 -1.27 13.14 4.55
CA GLU A 243 -1.29 14.61 4.49
C GLU A 243 -1.68 15.13 3.10
N GLN A 244 -1.00 14.68 2.04
CA GLN A 244 -1.26 15.13 0.67
C GLN A 244 -2.63 14.68 0.14
N VAL A 245 -3.12 13.52 0.60
CA VAL A 245 -4.46 13.02 0.28
C VAL A 245 -5.53 13.89 0.92
N LEU A 246 -5.39 14.20 2.20
CA LEU A 246 -6.32 15.08 2.92
C LEU A 246 -6.29 16.51 2.34
N GLU A 247 -5.13 17.00 1.92
CA GLU A 247 -5.00 18.28 1.20
C GLU A 247 -5.67 18.30 -0.18
N GLY A 248 -6.15 17.15 -0.67
CA GLY A 248 -6.87 17.03 -1.93
C GLY A 248 -5.96 17.02 -3.16
N ASN A 249 -4.71 16.58 -3.03
CA ASN A 249 -3.78 16.51 -4.16
C ASN A 249 -4.32 15.55 -5.25
N PRO A 250 -4.59 16.03 -6.48
CA PRO A 250 -5.16 15.19 -7.53
C PRO A 250 -4.11 14.33 -8.25
N HIS A 251 -2.81 14.61 -8.09
CA HIS A 251 -1.72 13.95 -8.81
C HIS A 251 -1.20 12.75 -8.04
N ARG A 252 -2.07 11.75 -7.83
CA ARG A 252 -1.76 10.53 -7.10
C ARG A 252 -1.03 9.53 -7.97
N VAL A 253 0.04 8.97 -7.42
CA VAL A 253 0.96 8.05 -8.11
C VAL A 253 0.83 6.66 -7.53
N TYR A 254 0.70 5.65 -8.39
CA TYR A 254 0.92 4.25 -8.04
C TYR A 254 2.31 3.84 -8.55
N LEU A 255 3.17 3.33 -7.66
CA LEU A 255 4.52 2.90 -8.00
C LEU A 255 4.57 1.38 -8.25
N SER A 256 4.38 1.00 -9.51
CA SER A 256 4.42 -0.37 -10.01
C SER A 256 5.87 -0.86 -10.17
N HIS A 257 6.15 -2.10 -9.75
CA HIS A 257 7.48 -2.71 -9.85
C HIS A 257 7.44 -4.26 -9.70
N PRO A 258 8.46 -4.99 -10.17
CA PRO A 258 8.54 -6.47 -10.23
C PRO A 258 8.73 -7.17 -8.87
N ILE A 259 7.69 -7.19 -8.02
CA ILE A 259 7.74 -7.76 -6.66
C ILE A 259 8.05 -9.27 -6.69
N THR A 260 7.31 -10.05 -7.49
CA THR A 260 7.42 -11.51 -7.53
C THR A 260 8.79 -11.96 -8.03
N GLU A 261 9.33 -11.29 -9.04
CA GLU A 261 10.65 -11.59 -9.60
C GLU A 261 11.76 -11.24 -8.62
N ALA A 262 11.66 -10.12 -7.90
CA ALA A 262 12.59 -9.78 -6.82
C ALA A 262 12.53 -10.81 -5.69
N ARG A 263 11.33 -11.22 -5.25
CA ARG A 263 11.13 -12.27 -4.24
C ARG A 263 11.69 -13.62 -4.67
N SER A 264 11.64 -13.93 -5.96
CA SER A 264 12.22 -15.16 -6.50
C SER A 264 13.74 -15.23 -6.30
N ARG A 265 14.44 -14.08 -6.23
CA ARG A 265 15.87 -14.03 -5.86
C ARG A 265 16.07 -14.38 -4.38
N ALA A 266 15.26 -13.80 -3.50
CA ALA A 266 15.30 -14.13 -2.08
C ALA A 266 14.99 -15.61 -1.82
N ALA A 267 14.05 -16.21 -2.56
CA ALA A 267 13.68 -17.61 -2.43
C ALA A 267 14.82 -18.60 -2.76
N ILE A 268 15.77 -18.19 -3.62
CA ILE A 268 16.97 -18.97 -3.96
C ILE A 268 18.22 -18.54 -3.15
N GLY A 269 18.05 -17.69 -2.13
CA GLY A 269 19.12 -17.22 -1.25
C GLY A 269 19.92 -16.02 -1.77
N ASP A 270 19.56 -15.44 -2.91
CA ASP A 270 20.18 -14.20 -3.42
C ASP A 270 19.54 -12.96 -2.76
N LEU A 271 19.87 -12.78 -1.47
CA LEU A 271 19.37 -11.70 -0.64
C LEU A 271 19.97 -10.34 -1.03
N ASP A 272 21.21 -10.31 -1.54
CA ASP A 272 21.88 -9.06 -1.91
C ASP A 272 21.18 -8.38 -3.08
N THR A 273 20.84 -9.13 -4.14
CA THR A 273 20.08 -8.60 -5.27
C THR A 273 18.69 -8.14 -4.83
N PHE A 274 18.02 -8.94 -3.99
CA PHE A 274 16.71 -8.59 -3.45
C PHE A 274 16.75 -7.26 -2.67
N TYR A 275 17.63 -7.12 -1.67
CA TYR A 275 17.70 -5.92 -0.85
C TYR A 275 18.27 -4.70 -1.59
N THR A 276 19.13 -4.91 -2.58
CA THR A 276 19.56 -3.82 -3.48
C THR A 276 18.37 -3.27 -4.24
N PHE A 277 17.56 -4.15 -4.85
CA PHE A 277 16.36 -3.74 -5.56
C PHE A 277 15.32 -3.06 -4.65
N CYS A 278 15.08 -3.60 -3.44
CA CYS A 278 14.18 -2.95 -2.47
C CYS A 278 14.64 -1.53 -2.12
N ARG A 279 15.96 -1.31 -1.96
CA ARG A 279 16.53 0.02 -1.67
C ARG A 279 16.37 0.99 -2.83
N GLU A 280 16.54 0.52 -4.07
CA GLU A 280 16.30 1.34 -5.26
C GLU A 280 14.84 1.82 -5.32
N VAL A 281 13.88 0.90 -5.13
CA VAL A 281 12.44 1.22 -5.13
C VAL A 281 12.10 2.20 -4.01
N GLU A 282 12.59 1.95 -2.79
CA GLU A 282 12.35 2.84 -1.65
C GLU A 282 12.94 4.23 -1.90
N SER A 283 14.13 4.33 -2.48
CA SER A 283 14.75 5.62 -2.80
C SER A 283 13.94 6.40 -3.84
N LEU A 284 13.41 5.71 -4.86
CA LEU A 284 12.53 6.33 -5.85
C LEU A 284 11.22 6.79 -5.21
N ALA A 285 10.62 5.95 -4.36
CA ALA A 285 9.39 6.28 -3.65
C ALA A 285 9.57 7.48 -2.70
N ASP A 286 10.67 7.53 -1.94
CA ASP A 286 11.03 8.67 -1.09
C ASP A 286 11.15 9.95 -1.91
N HIS A 287 11.75 9.86 -3.10
CA HIS A 287 11.89 11.01 -3.99
C HIS A 287 10.53 11.49 -4.55
N LEU A 288 9.70 10.58 -5.06
CA LEU A 288 8.36 10.92 -5.58
C LEU A 288 7.46 11.49 -4.48
N ALA A 289 7.55 10.91 -3.27
CA ALA A 289 6.79 11.35 -2.10
C ALA A 289 7.13 12.78 -1.66
N THR A 290 8.21 13.37 -2.16
CA THR A 290 8.54 14.78 -1.88
C THR A 290 7.53 15.77 -2.46
N GLU A 291 6.77 15.39 -3.48
CA GLU A 291 5.82 16.30 -4.14
C GLU A 291 4.45 15.65 -4.37
N LEU A 292 4.42 14.32 -4.47
CA LEU A 292 3.25 13.57 -4.89
C LEU A 292 2.83 12.56 -3.82
N PRO A 293 1.52 12.33 -3.62
CA PRO A 293 1.05 11.19 -2.86
C PRO A 293 1.33 9.89 -3.63
N VAL A 294 2.21 9.04 -3.08
CA VAL A 294 2.67 7.78 -3.68
C VAL A 294 2.10 6.58 -2.94
N TRP A 295 1.41 5.71 -3.68
CA TRP A 295 1.04 4.37 -3.23
C TRP A 295 2.07 3.35 -3.67
N GLU A 296 2.45 2.51 -2.72
CA GLU A 296 3.46 1.47 -2.87
C GLU A 296 2.82 0.12 -2.52
N PRO A 297 2.63 -0.79 -3.49
CA PRO A 297 2.02 -2.11 -3.21
C PRO A 297 2.81 -2.92 -2.18
N THR A 298 4.13 -2.70 -2.08
CA THR A 298 5.03 -3.37 -1.14
C THR A 298 4.94 -2.89 0.30
N LYS A 299 4.13 -1.86 0.58
CA LYS A 299 3.75 -1.55 1.96
C LYS A 299 2.71 -2.52 2.51
N ILE A 300 2.17 -3.41 1.68
CA ILE A 300 1.23 -4.47 2.05
C ILE A 300 1.82 -5.80 1.58
N ASP A 301 2.81 -6.26 2.35
CA ASP A 301 3.75 -7.29 1.94
C ASP A 301 3.30 -8.71 2.29
N GLU A 302 2.26 -9.21 1.62
CA GLU A 302 1.58 -10.46 2.00
C GLU A 302 1.91 -11.68 1.13
N LEU A 303 2.51 -11.51 -0.07
CA LEU A 303 2.90 -12.63 -0.94
C LEU A 303 4.22 -13.26 -0.50
N ARG A 304 4.22 -13.88 0.68
CA ARG A 304 5.43 -14.34 1.36
C ARG A 304 5.57 -15.85 1.48
N LEU A 305 4.58 -16.65 1.08
CA LEU A 305 4.65 -18.11 1.18
C LEU A 305 5.74 -18.69 0.26
N ARG A 306 6.57 -19.60 0.81
CA ARG A 306 7.61 -20.32 0.07
C ARG A 306 7.04 -21.62 -0.51
N PHE A 307 7.39 -21.92 -1.75
CA PHE A 307 7.04 -23.16 -2.43
C PHE A 307 8.31 -23.88 -2.91
N THR A 308 8.27 -25.21 -2.94
CA THR A 308 9.23 -26.07 -3.63
C THR A 308 8.51 -27.05 -4.56
N GLU A 309 9.19 -27.58 -5.57
CA GLU A 309 8.65 -28.63 -6.45
C GLU A 309 9.04 -30.01 -5.91
N VAL A 310 8.06 -30.91 -5.80
CA VAL A 310 8.27 -32.30 -5.38
C VAL A 310 7.65 -33.23 -6.41
N GLU A 311 8.40 -34.25 -6.83
CA GLU A 311 7.93 -35.28 -7.74
C GLU A 311 7.22 -36.40 -6.96
N GLU A 312 6.01 -36.72 -7.40
CA GLU A 312 5.22 -37.84 -6.87
C GLU A 312 5.19 -38.98 -7.89
N LEU A 313 5.66 -40.17 -7.49
CA LEU A 313 5.55 -41.38 -8.28
C LEU A 313 4.13 -41.94 -8.11
N ILE A 314 3.33 -41.88 -9.18
CA ILE A 314 1.99 -42.46 -9.17
C ILE A 314 2.15 -43.98 -9.28
N GLN A 315 1.73 -44.72 -8.23
CA GLN A 315 1.82 -46.18 -8.22
C GLN A 315 1.14 -46.78 -9.45
N GLY A 316 1.90 -47.54 -10.25
CA GLY A 316 1.42 -48.17 -11.48
C GLY A 316 1.54 -47.33 -12.75
N GLN A 317 2.11 -46.11 -12.69
CA GLN A 317 2.45 -45.32 -13.87
C GLN A 317 3.95 -44.99 -13.88
N GLU A 318 4.61 -45.13 -15.04
CA GLU A 318 6.01 -44.66 -15.24
C GLU A 318 6.12 -43.13 -15.31
N ARG A 319 5.06 -42.38 -14.97
CA ARG A 319 5.03 -40.92 -15.02
C ARG A 319 5.07 -40.35 -13.61
N SER A 320 5.93 -39.35 -13.41
CA SER A 320 5.92 -38.50 -12.23
C SER A 320 5.10 -37.24 -12.50
N GLU A 321 4.29 -36.83 -11.52
CA GLU A 321 3.68 -35.50 -11.51
C GLU A 321 4.48 -34.59 -10.57
N LYS A 322 4.75 -33.36 -11.03
CA LYS A 322 5.37 -32.34 -10.19
C LYS A 322 4.29 -31.61 -9.41
N THR A 323 4.32 -31.73 -8.09
CA THR A 323 3.43 -31.03 -7.17
C THR A 323 4.18 -29.89 -6.50
N ARG A 324 3.53 -28.73 -6.36
CA ARG A 324 4.07 -27.61 -5.58
C ARG A 324 3.79 -27.85 -4.10
N LEU A 325 4.84 -28.02 -3.31
CA LEU A 325 4.77 -28.12 -1.86
C LEU A 325 4.93 -26.74 -1.23
N ALA A 326 3.91 -26.27 -0.52
CA ALA A 326 3.96 -25.05 0.27
C ALA A 326 4.61 -25.33 1.62
N LEU A 327 5.58 -24.50 1.99
CA LEU A 327 6.34 -24.67 3.23
C LEU A 327 5.81 -23.70 4.30
N PRO A 328 5.77 -24.10 5.58
CA PRO A 328 5.33 -23.25 6.68
C PRO A 328 6.41 -22.24 7.07
N ARG A 329 6.94 -21.51 6.08
CA ARG A 329 7.98 -20.50 6.24
C ARG A 329 7.74 -19.34 5.29
N LEU A 330 7.85 -18.14 5.84
CA LEU A 330 7.72 -16.91 5.08
C LEU A 330 9.06 -16.50 4.44
N LEU A 331 9.00 -15.98 3.24
CA LEU A 331 10.08 -15.26 2.58
C LEU A 331 10.37 -13.94 3.33
N PRO A 332 11.57 -13.36 3.17
CA PRO A 332 11.91 -12.07 3.77
C PRO A 332 10.89 -10.96 3.46
N ARG A 333 10.76 -10.00 4.38
CA ARG A 333 9.93 -8.81 4.18
C ARG A 333 10.56 -7.83 3.20
N TRP A 334 9.71 -7.09 2.52
CA TRP A 334 10.10 -5.86 1.86
C TRP A 334 10.56 -4.82 2.89
N LEU A 335 11.47 -3.94 2.49
CA LEU A 335 11.98 -2.90 3.39
C LEU A 335 10.89 -1.85 3.67
N VAL A 336 10.55 -1.69 4.94
CA VAL A 336 9.63 -0.64 5.42
C VAL A 336 10.45 0.61 5.76
N GLY A 337 11.15 1.17 4.76
CA GLY A 337 11.87 2.46 4.80
C GLY A 337 12.34 2.98 6.16
N CYS A 338 12.14 4.27 6.41
CA CYS A 338 12.36 4.90 7.71
C CYS A 338 11.06 4.83 8.52
N LEU A 339 11.08 4.06 9.63
CA LEU A 339 9.89 3.85 10.48
C LEU A 339 9.31 5.17 11.02
N ASP A 340 10.12 6.21 11.26
CA ASP A 340 9.63 7.50 11.75
C ASP A 340 8.77 8.25 10.73
N LYS A 341 8.85 7.86 9.45
CA LYS A 341 8.12 8.51 8.37
C LYS A 341 6.77 7.84 8.06
N VAL A 342 6.48 6.64 8.56
CA VAL A 342 5.26 5.87 8.22
C VAL A 342 4.12 6.10 9.20
N LEU A 343 2.87 5.96 8.76
CA LEU A 343 1.69 6.16 9.63
C LEU A 343 1.75 5.26 10.85
N TRP A 344 2.02 3.97 10.64
CA TRP A 344 2.25 3.03 11.71
C TRP A 344 2.98 1.79 11.19
N ALA A 345 3.92 1.32 11.98
CA ALA A 345 4.54 0.01 11.81
C ALA A 345 5.00 -0.37 13.21
N ASP A 346 4.68 -1.59 13.63
CA ASP A 346 5.06 -2.03 14.96
C ASP A 346 6.59 -2.18 15.05
N PRO A 347 7.27 -1.44 15.94
CA PRO A 347 8.71 -1.57 16.13
C PRO A 347 9.11 -2.93 16.73
N GLN A 348 8.21 -3.61 17.45
CA GLN A 348 8.44 -4.86 18.17
C GLN A 348 8.05 -6.11 17.37
N HIS A 349 7.12 -6.04 16.41
CA HIS A 349 6.70 -7.18 15.57
C HIS A 349 7.72 -7.61 14.49
N ARG A 350 9.00 -7.29 14.69
CA ARG A 350 10.09 -8.02 14.03
C ARG A 350 10.32 -9.41 14.64
N MET A 351 9.57 -9.79 15.67
CA MET A 351 9.63 -11.10 16.29
C MET A 351 9.22 -12.20 15.30
N ASP A 352 10.21 -13.02 14.95
CA ASP A 352 10.15 -14.35 14.33
C ASP A 352 9.06 -14.55 13.26
N ASP A 353 9.09 -13.76 12.18
CA ASP A 353 8.38 -14.09 10.91
C ASP A 353 8.56 -15.57 10.50
N GLU A 354 9.68 -16.19 10.90
CA GLU A 354 9.97 -17.61 10.70
C GLU A 354 8.94 -18.55 11.36
N THR A 355 8.23 -18.10 12.40
CA THR A 355 7.30 -18.90 13.21
C THR A 355 5.83 -18.57 12.99
N ILE A 356 5.47 -17.52 12.23
CA ILE A 356 4.05 -17.15 12.07
C ILE A 356 3.24 -18.31 11.48
N LEU A 357 3.78 -19.04 10.51
CA LEU A 357 3.12 -20.20 9.91
C LEU A 357 3.41 -21.52 10.62
N ASP A 358 4.36 -21.53 11.56
CA ASP A 358 4.65 -22.68 12.43
C ASP A 358 4.95 -22.21 13.87
N PRO A 359 3.93 -21.69 14.57
CA PRO A 359 4.15 -21.09 15.89
C PRO A 359 4.52 -22.13 16.95
N ALA A 360 4.23 -23.40 16.68
CA ALA A 360 4.52 -24.51 17.58
C ALA A 360 5.91 -25.14 17.31
N GLN A 361 6.62 -24.66 16.28
CA GLN A 361 7.87 -25.24 15.80
C GLN A 361 7.71 -26.75 15.63
N LEU A 362 6.71 -27.14 14.84
CA LEU A 362 6.46 -28.52 14.45
C LEU A 362 7.61 -29.04 13.57
N PHE A 363 8.13 -28.16 12.70
CA PHE A 363 9.29 -28.43 11.85
C PHE A 363 10.49 -27.60 12.30
N THR A 364 11.66 -28.23 12.39
CA THR A 364 12.91 -27.49 12.60
C THR A 364 13.35 -26.81 11.30
N LYS A 365 14.26 -25.84 11.41
CA LYS A 365 14.85 -25.18 10.24
C LYS A 365 15.57 -26.20 9.35
N GLU A 366 16.31 -27.13 9.97
CA GLU A 366 17.04 -28.19 9.29
C GLU A 366 16.09 -29.12 8.54
N GLU A 367 14.97 -29.53 9.16
CA GLU A 367 13.93 -30.34 8.52
C GLU A 367 13.34 -29.64 7.29
N VAL A 368 13.06 -28.33 7.39
CA VAL A 368 12.57 -27.54 6.25
C VAL A 368 13.61 -27.46 5.13
N GLU A 369 14.90 -27.27 5.43
CA GLU A 369 15.95 -27.26 4.42
C GLU A 369 16.15 -28.65 3.79
N GLN A 370 16.04 -29.74 4.55
CA GLN A 370 16.06 -31.11 4.01
C GLN A 370 14.90 -31.34 3.04
N VAL A 371 13.68 -30.88 3.39
CA VAL A 371 12.51 -30.94 2.50
C VAL A 371 12.73 -30.15 1.20
N ILE A 372 13.39 -28.99 1.27
CA ILE A 372 13.71 -28.18 0.09
C ILE A 372 14.68 -28.91 -0.84
N LEU A 373 15.65 -29.64 -0.28
CA LEU A 373 16.62 -30.43 -1.04
C LEU A 373 16.01 -31.75 -1.57
N ALA A 374 15.00 -32.28 -0.88
CA ALA A 374 14.29 -33.48 -1.27
C ALA A 374 13.47 -33.23 -2.55
N LYS A 375 13.76 -33.99 -3.61
CA LYS A 375 13.07 -33.87 -4.90
C LYS A 375 11.83 -34.75 -5.01
N THR A 376 11.63 -35.71 -4.10
CA THR A 376 10.54 -36.69 -4.15
C THR A 376 9.89 -36.84 -2.79
N TRP A 377 8.61 -37.22 -2.77
CA TRP A 377 7.88 -37.49 -1.53
C TRP A 377 8.50 -38.62 -0.72
N LYS A 378 9.04 -39.64 -1.39
CA LYS A 378 9.75 -40.73 -0.72
C LYS A 378 10.97 -40.21 0.05
N ALA A 379 11.77 -39.32 -0.56
CA ALA A 379 12.89 -38.71 0.14
C ALA A 379 12.44 -37.86 1.34
N ILE A 380 11.30 -37.15 1.23
CA ILE A 380 10.72 -36.41 2.35
C ILE A 380 10.29 -37.36 3.48
N GLU A 381 9.64 -38.47 3.14
CA GLU A 381 9.21 -39.48 4.12
C GLU A 381 10.40 -40.19 4.78
N ASP A 382 11.46 -40.48 4.02
CA ASP A 382 12.69 -41.07 4.53
C ASP A 382 13.40 -40.13 5.55
N GLU A 383 13.36 -38.81 5.32
CA GLU A 383 13.99 -37.81 6.21
C GLU A 383 13.12 -37.46 7.44
N LEU A 384 11.80 -37.26 7.25
CA LEU A 384 10.90 -36.79 8.32
C LEU A 384 10.19 -37.92 9.07
N GLY A 385 10.13 -39.12 8.48
CA GLY A 385 9.26 -40.20 8.91
C GLY A 385 7.80 -40.05 8.41
N PRO A 386 7.00 -41.13 8.54
CA PRO A 386 5.65 -41.20 7.98
C PRO A 386 4.65 -40.23 8.63
N GLU A 387 4.76 -40.00 9.95
CA GLU A 387 3.83 -39.11 10.66
C GLU A 387 4.03 -37.63 10.27
N LYS A 388 5.26 -37.13 10.38
CA LYS A 388 5.58 -35.73 10.04
C LYS A 388 5.40 -35.43 8.56
N SER A 389 5.71 -36.38 7.67
CA SER A 389 5.46 -36.20 6.23
C SER A 389 3.97 -36.12 5.90
N ALA A 390 3.12 -36.91 6.58
CA ALA A 390 1.67 -36.80 6.47
C ALA A 390 1.14 -35.44 7.00
N GLN A 391 1.66 -34.98 8.14
CA GLN A 391 1.35 -33.66 8.69
C GLN A 391 1.78 -32.53 7.74
N LEU A 392 2.99 -32.60 7.19
CA LEU A 392 3.50 -31.63 6.21
C LEU A 392 2.62 -31.59 4.96
N ARG A 393 2.18 -32.74 4.45
CA ARG A 393 1.26 -32.82 3.31
C ARG A 393 -0.07 -32.12 3.60
N SER A 394 -0.63 -32.35 4.79
CA SER A 394 -1.88 -31.68 5.22
C SER A 394 -1.71 -30.17 5.36
N ILE A 395 -0.65 -29.71 6.02
CA ILE A 395 -0.33 -28.29 6.19
C ILE A 395 -0.08 -27.63 4.84
N SER A 396 0.68 -28.27 3.95
CA SER A 396 0.94 -27.76 2.61
C SER A 396 -0.35 -27.54 1.80
N GLY A 397 -1.34 -28.43 1.94
CA GLY A 397 -2.65 -28.24 1.30
C GLY A 397 -3.33 -26.96 1.78
N GLN A 398 -3.40 -26.75 3.10
CA GLN A 398 -4.00 -25.55 3.70
C GLN A 398 -3.23 -24.27 3.37
N LEU A 399 -1.90 -24.34 3.30
CA LEU A 399 -1.07 -23.20 2.89
C LEU A 399 -1.26 -22.85 1.41
N ALA A 400 -1.51 -23.84 0.54
CA ALA A 400 -1.84 -23.58 -0.86
C ALA A 400 -3.22 -22.90 -1.01
N ASP A 401 -4.19 -23.29 -0.18
CA ASP A 401 -5.49 -22.61 -0.11
C ASP A 401 -5.33 -21.17 0.39
N LEU A 402 -4.59 -20.97 1.50
CA LEU A 402 -4.26 -19.63 2.01
C LEU A 402 -3.57 -18.77 0.94
N PHE A 403 -2.59 -19.31 0.22
CA PHE A 403 -1.91 -18.61 -0.87
C PHE A 403 -2.87 -18.17 -1.97
N THR A 404 -3.84 -19.02 -2.31
CA THR A 404 -4.86 -18.69 -3.31
C THR A 404 -5.73 -17.53 -2.85
N VAL A 405 -6.18 -17.54 -1.59
CA VAL A 405 -6.97 -16.45 -1.00
C VAL A 405 -6.15 -15.15 -0.94
N VAL A 406 -4.90 -15.21 -0.47
CA VAL A 406 -3.97 -14.07 -0.46
C VAL A 406 -3.80 -13.51 -1.87
N GLY A 407 -3.56 -14.36 -2.87
CA GLY A 407 -3.41 -13.93 -4.27
C GLY A 407 -4.65 -13.24 -4.82
N GLN A 408 -5.86 -13.72 -4.49
CA GLN A 408 -7.11 -13.07 -4.89
C GLN A 408 -7.26 -11.69 -4.24
N GLN A 409 -6.91 -11.57 -2.95
CA GLN A 409 -6.96 -10.29 -2.25
C GLN A 409 -5.93 -9.29 -2.75
N ILE A 410 -4.69 -9.71 -3.01
CA ILE A 410 -3.66 -8.87 -3.64
C ILE A 410 -4.19 -8.29 -4.95
N ASN A 411 -4.73 -9.14 -5.84
CA ASN A 411 -5.24 -8.67 -7.13
C ASN A 411 -6.38 -7.65 -6.97
N THR A 412 -7.30 -7.87 -6.02
CA THR A 412 -8.43 -6.98 -5.78
C THR A 412 -7.96 -5.64 -5.20
N ARG A 413 -7.09 -5.72 -4.20
CA ARG A 413 -6.46 -4.58 -3.53
C ARG A 413 -5.64 -3.74 -4.50
N ASP A 414 -4.76 -4.35 -5.28
CA ASP A 414 -3.89 -3.61 -6.22
C ASP A 414 -4.71 -2.90 -7.30
N ARG A 415 -5.80 -3.50 -7.77
CA ARG A 415 -6.77 -2.81 -8.65
C ARG A 415 -7.40 -1.59 -7.96
N THR A 416 -7.79 -1.70 -6.70
CA THR A 416 -8.29 -0.56 -5.91
C THR A 416 -7.22 0.53 -5.78
N LEU A 417 -5.97 0.15 -5.49
CA LEU A 417 -4.85 1.10 -5.36
C LEU A 417 -4.51 1.78 -6.70
N VAL A 418 -4.54 1.06 -7.81
CA VAL A 418 -4.40 1.64 -9.15
C VAL A 418 -5.57 2.57 -9.46
N GLY A 419 -6.79 2.20 -9.04
CA GLY A 419 -7.99 2.98 -9.30
C GLY A 419 -8.03 4.36 -8.64
N GLN A 420 -7.43 4.49 -7.46
CA GLN A 420 -7.29 5.79 -6.81
C GLN A 420 -6.15 6.64 -7.41
N CYS A 421 -5.27 6.09 -8.25
CA CYS A 421 -4.10 6.80 -8.80
C CYS A 421 -4.27 7.11 -10.30
N PRO A 422 -4.43 8.37 -10.71
CA PRO A 422 -4.43 8.72 -12.14
C PRO A 422 -3.05 8.54 -12.77
N ILE A 423 -1.97 8.59 -12.00
CA ILE A 423 -0.61 8.45 -12.52
C ILE A 423 -0.06 7.07 -12.14
N LEU A 424 0.42 6.32 -13.13
CA LEU A 424 1.13 5.07 -12.97
C LEU A 424 2.62 5.30 -13.25
N VAL A 425 3.48 5.02 -12.29
CA VAL A 425 4.94 5.01 -12.47
C VAL A 425 5.41 3.57 -12.39
N ILE A 426 6.07 3.09 -13.43
CA ILE A 426 6.54 1.72 -13.58
C ILE A 426 8.05 1.73 -13.47
N TYR A 427 8.60 1.08 -12.45
CA TYR A 427 10.02 0.92 -12.26
C TYR A 427 10.45 -0.49 -12.64
N ARG A 428 11.32 -0.61 -13.67
CA ARG A 428 11.89 -1.87 -14.17
C ARG A 428 10.81 -2.94 -14.48
N PRO A 429 9.98 -2.74 -15.52
CA PRO A 429 8.92 -3.70 -15.87
C PRO A 429 9.43 -5.11 -16.23
N VAL A 430 10.73 -5.21 -16.53
CA VAL A 430 11.47 -6.45 -16.72
C VAL A 430 12.53 -6.54 -15.62
N PHE A 431 12.56 -7.67 -14.92
CA PHE A 431 13.57 -7.93 -13.89
C PHE A 431 14.28 -9.24 -14.18
N ASN A 432 15.62 -9.19 -14.28
CA ASN A 432 16.45 -10.35 -14.59
C ASN A 432 15.96 -11.14 -15.83
N GLY A 433 15.63 -10.40 -16.90
CA GLY A 433 15.16 -10.96 -18.18
C GLY A 433 13.72 -11.49 -18.17
N LYS A 434 12.98 -11.36 -17.07
CA LYS A 434 11.58 -11.78 -16.97
C LYS A 434 10.65 -10.58 -16.90
N GLN A 435 9.62 -10.59 -17.72
CA GLN A 435 8.53 -9.62 -17.64
C GLN A 435 7.72 -9.85 -16.36
N ALA A 436 7.43 -8.77 -15.63
CA ALA A 436 6.62 -8.85 -14.43
C ALA A 436 5.13 -8.85 -14.76
N ILE A 437 4.48 -10.00 -14.55
CA ILE A 437 3.06 -10.18 -14.84
C ILE A 437 2.18 -9.26 -13.98
N GLY A 438 2.59 -8.98 -12.73
CA GLY A 438 1.89 -8.04 -11.84
C GLY A 438 1.85 -6.63 -12.44
N VAL A 439 3.01 -6.11 -12.85
CA VAL A 439 3.15 -4.81 -13.52
C VAL A 439 2.28 -4.73 -14.76
N GLN A 440 2.26 -5.77 -15.59
CA GLN A 440 1.40 -5.83 -16.77
C GLN A 440 -0.09 -5.69 -16.41
N ARG A 441 -0.58 -6.44 -15.41
CA ARG A 441 -1.99 -6.38 -14.98
C ARG A 441 -2.36 -5.01 -14.44
N GLU A 442 -1.44 -4.34 -13.75
CA GLU A 442 -1.64 -2.98 -13.24
C GLU A 442 -1.77 -1.95 -14.39
N ILE A 443 -1.00 -2.13 -15.47
CA ILE A 443 -1.11 -1.32 -16.69
C ILE A 443 -2.46 -1.54 -17.38
N GLU A 444 -2.85 -2.81 -17.57
CA GLU A 444 -4.13 -3.17 -18.18
C GLU A 444 -5.32 -2.58 -17.38
N GLU A 445 -5.25 -2.64 -16.05
CA GLU A 445 -6.26 -2.04 -15.19
C GLU A 445 -6.30 -0.51 -15.30
N HIS A 446 -5.14 0.15 -15.29
CA HIS A 446 -5.07 1.60 -15.46
C HIS A 446 -5.67 2.04 -16.80
N GLN A 447 -5.30 1.37 -17.89
CA GLN A 447 -5.87 1.61 -19.23
C GLN A 447 -7.39 1.43 -19.26
N ARG A 448 -7.88 0.36 -18.63
CA ARG A 448 -9.32 0.09 -18.50
C ARG A 448 -10.04 1.26 -17.83
N LEU A 449 -9.49 1.78 -16.73
CA LEU A 449 -10.07 2.91 -15.99
C LEU A 449 -10.02 4.24 -16.75
N VAL A 450 -8.94 4.49 -17.51
CA VAL A 450 -8.88 5.62 -18.44
C VAL A 450 -9.99 5.52 -19.48
N GLY A 451 -10.20 4.34 -20.06
CA GLY A 451 -11.26 4.08 -21.04
C GLY A 451 -12.67 4.38 -20.49
N TYR A 452 -12.89 4.11 -19.20
CA TYR A 452 -14.16 4.41 -18.52
C TYR A 452 -14.33 5.87 -18.09
N GLN A 453 -13.37 6.76 -18.36
CA GLN A 453 -13.35 8.12 -17.79
C GLN A 453 -13.50 8.11 -16.27
N HIS A 454 -12.93 7.08 -15.62
CA HIS A 454 -13.03 6.89 -14.18
C HIS A 454 -12.39 8.07 -13.43
N TYR A 455 -11.31 8.60 -13.99
CA TYR A 455 -10.60 9.74 -13.47
C TYR A 455 -11.38 11.04 -13.73
N GLY A 456 -11.60 11.84 -12.68
CA GLY A 456 -12.34 13.10 -12.77
C GLY A 456 -11.73 14.10 -13.76
N ALA A 457 -12.52 15.09 -14.18
CA ALA A 457 -12.16 16.11 -15.18
C ALA A 457 -10.91 16.97 -14.89
N GLY A 458 -10.26 16.81 -13.72
CA GLY A 458 -9.01 17.47 -13.36
C GLY A 458 -7.78 16.55 -13.32
N SER A 459 -7.95 15.24 -13.53
CA SER A 459 -6.85 14.28 -13.57
C SER A 459 -6.43 14.00 -15.00
N SER A 460 -5.14 14.12 -15.28
CA SER A 460 -4.53 13.71 -16.54
C SER A 460 -3.88 12.36 -16.32
N PRO A 461 -4.56 11.25 -16.68
CA PRO A 461 -3.97 9.95 -16.48
C PRO A 461 -2.70 9.81 -17.31
N ALA A 462 -1.66 9.26 -16.70
CA ALA A 462 -0.34 9.17 -17.30
C ALA A 462 0.38 7.89 -16.85
N VAL A 463 1.18 7.33 -17.75
CA VAL A 463 2.03 6.18 -17.48
C VAL A 463 3.48 6.60 -17.73
N PHE A 464 4.34 6.43 -16.74
CA PHE A 464 5.77 6.69 -16.83
C PHE A 464 6.53 5.38 -16.64
N VAL A 465 7.51 5.09 -17.49
CA VAL A 465 8.36 3.91 -17.37
C VAL A 465 9.79 4.37 -17.09
N LEU A 466 10.37 3.83 -16.03
CA LEU A 466 11.73 4.12 -15.57
C LEU A 466 12.58 2.85 -15.70
N GLU A 467 13.67 2.96 -16.46
CA GLU A 467 14.54 1.84 -16.83
C GLU A 467 16.00 2.16 -16.47
N ASN A 468 16.74 1.15 -16.00
CA ASN A 468 18.13 1.31 -15.59
C ASN A 468 19.13 0.83 -16.65
N SER A 469 18.70 0.13 -17.72
CA SER A 469 19.62 -0.42 -18.72
C SER A 469 19.09 -0.38 -20.16
N HIS A 470 20.01 -0.44 -21.12
CA HIS A 470 19.71 -0.49 -22.55
C HIS A 470 19.07 -1.81 -22.99
N ASP A 471 19.35 -2.92 -22.29
CA ASP A 471 18.81 -4.23 -22.62
C ASP A 471 17.35 -4.36 -22.15
N GLU A 472 17.02 -3.79 -20.98
CA GLU A 472 15.63 -3.68 -20.50
C GLU A 472 14.76 -2.88 -21.49
N ARG A 473 15.31 -1.84 -22.16
CA ARG A 473 14.61 -1.05 -23.20
C ARG A 473 14.13 -1.90 -24.37
N LEU A 474 14.95 -2.82 -24.86
CA LEU A 474 14.66 -3.62 -26.05
C LEU A 474 13.55 -4.63 -25.77
N VAL A 475 13.63 -5.32 -24.62
CA VAL A 475 12.60 -6.28 -24.21
C VAL A 475 11.27 -5.56 -23.94
N TRP A 476 11.32 -4.41 -23.27
CA TRP A 476 10.12 -3.64 -22.98
C TRP A 476 9.48 -3.02 -24.22
N ARG A 477 10.25 -2.46 -25.16
CA ARG A 477 9.69 -1.94 -26.42
C ARG A 477 8.86 -2.97 -27.16
N ASN A 478 9.30 -4.22 -27.17
CA ASN A 478 8.55 -5.31 -27.78
C ASN A 478 7.29 -5.64 -26.96
N ALA A 479 7.42 -5.76 -25.63
CA ALA A 479 6.28 -6.03 -24.75
C ALA A 479 5.22 -4.90 -24.76
N VAL A 480 5.62 -3.63 -24.85
CA VAL A 480 4.72 -2.48 -25.00
C VAL A 480 4.04 -2.50 -26.35
N ALA A 481 4.76 -2.78 -27.44
CA ALA A 481 4.14 -2.88 -28.76
C ALA A 481 3.01 -3.91 -28.76
N ASP A 482 3.18 -5.01 -28.01
CA ASP A 482 2.18 -6.06 -27.84
C ASP A 482 1.03 -5.66 -26.89
N LEU A 483 1.32 -5.01 -25.76
CA LEU A 483 0.32 -4.62 -24.75
C LEU A 483 -0.48 -3.38 -25.10
N CYS A 484 0.14 -2.45 -25.81
CA CYS A 484 -0.37 -1.09 -26.03
C CYS A 484 -0.85 -0.87 -27.47
N GLY A 485 -0.79 -1.91 -28.32
CA GLY A 485 -1.06 -1.84 -29.74
C GLY A 485 0.02 -1.09 -30.53
N PRO A 486 -0.07 -1.04 -31.87
CA PRO A 486 0.87 -0.27 -32.68
C PRO A 486 0.92 1.19 -32.22
N GLU A 487 2.12 1.78 -32.23
CA GLU A 487 2.50 3.10 -31.67
C GLU A 487 1.49 4.27 -31.92
N GLY A 488 0.60 4.14 -32.91
CA GLY A 488 -0.44 5.10 -33.26
C GLY A 488 -1.70 5.15 -32.36
N GLN A 489 -1.91 4.23 -31.41
CA GLN A 489 -3.04 4.37 -30.47
C GLN A 489 -2.75 5.35 -29.32
N TRP A 490 -1.48 5.53 -28.92
CA TRP A 490 -1.10 6.45 -27.84
C TRP A 490 -0.86 7.88 -28.32
N SER A 491 -0.37 8.06 -29.56
CA SER A 491 -0.35 9.39 -30.18
C SER A 491 -1.75 9.97 -30.40
N LYS A 492 -2.80 9.13 -30.41
CA LYS A 492 -4.22 9.54 -30.46
C LYS A 492 -4.79 10.08 -29.15
N TYR A 493 -4.20 9.76 -27.99
CA TYR A 493 -4.68 10.25 -26.68
C TYR A 493 -4.09 11.61 -26.29
N LEU A 494 -3.16 12.13 -27.10
CA LEU A 494 -2.78 13.54 -27.12
C LEU A 494 -3.57 14.26 -28.22
N ARG A 495 -4.90 14.26 -28.15
CA ARG A 495 -5.74 15.15 -28.97
C ARG A 495 -6.24 16.29 -28.09
N ASN A 496 -6.20 17.51 -28.62
CA ASN A 496 -7.00 18.58 -28.06
C ASN A 496 -8.49 18.20 -28.13
N ARG A 497 -9.28 18.71 -27.18
CA ARG A 497 -10.73 18.46 -27.05
C ARG A 497 -11.55 18.91 -28.27
N ASP A 498 -10.93 19.57 -29.24
CA ASP A 498 -11.51 20.05 -30.51
C ASP A 498 -11.30 19.09 -31.70
N GLY A 499 -10.68 17.93 -31.49
CA GLY A 499 -10.50 16.92 -32.54
C GLY A 499 -9.32 17.16 -33.48
N THR A 500 -8.50 18.19 -33.23
CA THR A 500 -7.27 18.42 -34.01
C THR A 500 -6.17 17.44 -33.59
N SER A 501 -5.55 16.78 -34.58
CA SER A 501 -4.41 15.88 -34.37
C SER A 501 -3.17 16.68 -34.00
N ILE A 502 -2.49 16.31 -32.92
CA ILE A 502 -1.10 16.72 -32.71
C ILE A 502 -0.27 16.06 -33.83
N SER A 503 0.59 16.85 -34.51
CA SER A 503 1.43 16.34 -35.59
C SER A 503 2.28 15.16 -35.10
N SER A 504 2.52 14.18 -35.98
CA SER A 504 3.31 12.98 -35.67
C SER A 504 4.71 13.32 -35.13
N GLU A 505 5.28 14.46 -35.53
CA GLU A 505 6.56 14.98 -35.00
C GLU A 505 6.48 15.43 -33.54
N ARG A 506 5.35 16.00 -33.10
CA ARG A 506 5.18 16.49 -31.72
C ARG A 506 4.70 15.38 -30.77
N ALA A 507 4.00 14.38 -31.30
CA ALA A 507 3.78 13.10 -30.62
C ALA A 507 5.07 12.28 -30.51
N GLN A 508 5.98 12.36 -31.49
CA GLN A 508 7.34 11.83 -31.40
C GLN A 508 8.18 12.61 -30.39
N GLU A 509 8.10 13.94 -30.33
CA GLU A 509 8.80 14.72 -29.29
C GLU A 509 8.32 14.34 -27.87
N ILE A 510 7.01 14.19 -27.65
CA ILE A 510 6.48 13.80 -26.34
C ILE A 510 6.77 12.31 -26.03
N GLY A 511 6.79 11.44 -27.04
CA GLY A 511 7.16 10.03 -26.94
C GLY A 511 8.67 9.74 -26.88
N GLN A 512 9.54 10.72 -27.15
CA GLN A 512 11.00 10.59 -27.17
C GLN A 512 11.72 11.34 -26.04
N PHE A 513 11.10 11.50 -24.87
CA PHE A 513 11.85 11.93 -23.69
C PHE A 513 12.39 10.74 -22.90
N VAL A 514 13.35 10.03 -23.52
CA VAL A 514 14.18 9.01 -22.85
C VAL A 514 15.65 9.36 -23.09
N THR A 515 16.23 10.16 -22.20
CA THR A 515 17.62 10.63 -22.32
C THR A 515 18.64 9.54 -22.01
N LYS A 516 19.84 9.74 -22.56
CA LYS A 516 20.96 8.80 -22.69
C LYS A 516 21.84 8.64 -21.45
N GLU A 517 21.46 9.15 -20.30
CA GLU A 517 22.24 9.03 -19.05
C GLU A 517 21.29 8.82 -17.87
N ARG A 518 21.82 8.21 -16.80
CA ARG A 518 21.15 7.96 -15.51
C ARG A 518 20.26 9.16 -15.15
N VAL A 519 18.94 8.97 -15.22
CA VAL A 519 18.01 10.07 -14.98
C VAL A 519 17.95 10.28 -13.49
N GLU A 520 18.58 11.36 -13.01
CA GLU A 520 18.52 11.76 -11.62
C GLU A 520 17.04 11.96 -11.20
N PRO A 521 16.62 11.47 -10.03
CA PRO A 521 15.24 11.57 -9.56
C PRO A 521 14.64 12.98 -9.67
N ASP A 522 15.42 14.04 -9.37
CA ASP A 522 15.03 15.45 -9.51
C ASP A 522 14.56 15.84 -10.92
N HIS A 523 15.04 15.14 -11.95
CA HIS A 523 14.62 15.35 -13.33
C HIS A 523 13.22 14.76 -13.55
N ILE A 524 12.93 13.59 -12.98
CA ILE A 524 11.62 12.93 -13.08
C ILE A 524 10.53 13.81 -12.47
N VAL A 525 10.75 14.33 -11.26
CA VAL A 525 9.76 15.23 -10.61
C VAL A 525 9.54 16.51 -11.42
N ARG A 526 10.61 17.10 -11.97
CA ARG A 526 10.48 18.27 -12.86
C ARG A 526 9.73 17.93 -14.14
N MET A 527 9.93 16.74 -14.71
CA MET A 527 9.18 16.27 -15.89
C MET A 527 7.71 16.06 -15.57
N MET A 528 7.38 15.38 -14.47
CA MET A 528 5.99 15.16 -14.04
C MET A 528 5.26 16.48 -13.78
N ASN A 529 5.91 17.42 -13.08
CA ASN A 529 5.36 18.75 -12.83
C ASN A 529 5.16 19.54 -14.13
N ARG A 530 6.09 19.47 -15.09
CA ARG A 530 5.93 20.12 -16.39
C ARG A 530 4.82 19.48 -17.22
N ALA A 531 4.71 18.15 -17.25
CA ALA A 531 3.65 17.44 -17.95
C ALA A 531 2.27 17.83 -17.38
N SER A 532 2.13 17.83 -16.05
CA SER A 532 0.92 18.28 -15.35
C SER A 532 0.60 19.76 -15.65
N GLN A 533 1.58 20.66 -15.58
CA GLN A 533 1.40 22.09 -15.88
C GLN A 533 1.07 22.37 -17.34
N THR A 534 1.63 21.60 -18.29
CA THR A 534 1.36 21.77 -19.72
C THR A 534 -0.09 21.38 -20.06
N VAL A 535 -0.64 20.38 -19.36
CA VAL A 535 -2.06 20.02 -19.49
C VAL A 535 -2.97 21.01 -18.74
N GLY A 536 -2.51 21.57 -17.60
CA GLY A 536 -3.23 22.61 -16.86
C GLY A 536 -3.28 23.99 -17.52
N PHE A 537 -2.22 24.40 -18.24
CA PHE A 537 -2.15 25.68 -18.96
C PHE A 537 -3.13 25.75 -20.14
N ALA A 538 -3.61 24.62 -20.65
CA ALA A 538 -4.63 24.58 -21.69
C ALA A 538 -6.04 24.95 -21.17
N TRP A 539 -6.23 25.16 -19.86
CA TRP A 539 -7.56 25.21 -19.26
C TRP A 539 -7.97 26.53 -18.58
N ASN A 540 -7.05 27.44 -18.24
CA ASN A 540 -7.41 28.69 -17.53
C ASN A 540 -6.42 29.85 -17.78
N ASP A 541 -6.28 30.33 -19.02
CA ASP A 541 -5.65 31.64 -19.26
C ASP A 541 -6.62 32.63 -19.94
N PRO A 542 -7.20 33.59 -19.19
CA PRO A 542 -7.98 34.69 -19.74
C PRO A 542 -7.14 35.75 -20.48
N ARG A 543 -5.80 35.62 -20.55
CA ARG A 543 -4.89 36.66 -21.07
C ARG A 543 -4.36 36.40 -22.47
N ARG A 544 -4.95 35.46 -23.21
CA ARG A 544 -4.59 35.14 -24.60
C ARG A 544 -5.05 36.17 -25.65
N SER A 545 -5.10 37.46 -25.28
CA SER A 545 -5.34 38.56 -26.23
C SER A 545 -4.24 39.63 -26.24
N VAL A 546 -3.18 39.49 -25.45
CA VAL A 546 -2.05 40.43 -25.51
C VAL A 546 -0.76 39.65 -25.39
N LEU A 547 -0.06 39.51 -26.52
CA LEU A 547 1.33 39.05 -26.75
C LEU A 547 1.39 38.06 -27.93
N ASP A 548 0.85 38.48 -29.08
CA ASP A 548 1.35 38.03 -30.37
C ASP A 548 2.34 39.09 -30.88
N GLY A 549 3.58 38.65 -31.12
CA GLY A 549 4.62 39.48 -31.75
C GLY A 549 5.83 39.73 -30.85
N GLY A 550 6.74 38.76 -30.78
CA GLY A 550 8.05 38.97 -30.16
C GLY A 550 8.93 37.74 -30.22
N SER A 551 9.73 37.62 -31.28
CA SER A 551 10.80 36.63 -31.40
C SER A 551 11.67 36.62 -30.14
N LYS A 552 11.79 35.45 -29.49
CA LYS A 552 12.75 35.25 -28.40
C LYS A 552 14.17 35.41 -28.97
N GLY A 553 14.75 36.58 -28.74
CA GLY A 553 16.08 36.94 -29.23
C GLY A 553 17.22 36.39 -28.36
N PRO A 554 18.47 36.54 -28.84
CA PRO A 554 19.71 36.00 -28.24
C PRO A 554 19.91 36.32 -26.74
N ALA A 555 19.33 37.41 -26.26
CA ALA A 555 19.39 37.83 -24.86
C ALA A 555 18.80 36.81 -23.86
N TRP A 556 17.81 36.01 -24.28
CA TRP A 556 17.24 34.96 -23.41
C TRP A 556 18.18 33.76 -23.27
N GLU A 557 18.84 33.34 -24.36
CA GLU A 557 19.83 32.28 -24.30
C GLU A 557 21.05 32.68 -23.46
N ASP A 558 21.51 33.92 -23.60
CA ASP A 558 22.66 34.42 -22.81
C ASP A 558 22.33 34.53 -21.32
N PHE A 559 21.09 34.90 -20.98
CA PHE A 559 20.61 34.89 -19.59
C PHE A 559 20.62 33.48 -18.98
N VAL A 560 20.16 32.47 -19.72
CA VAL A 560 20.15 31.07 -19.27
C VAL A 560 21.57 30.51 -19.16
N LYS A 561 22.42 30.76 -20.16
CA LYS A 561 23.84 30.33 -20.15
C LYS A 561 24.62 30.97 -19.01
N LYS A 562 24.32 32.22 -18.65
CA LYS A 562 24.92 32.90 -17.49
C LYS A 562 24.47 32.26 -16.18
N ARG A 563 23.18 31.98 -16.01
CA ARG A 563 22.68 31.36 -14.77
C ARG A 563 23.15 29.94 -14.52
N VAL A 564 23.37 29.16 -15.57
CA VAL A 564 23.99 27.83 -15.46
C VAL A 564 25.45 27.93 -15.03
N ARG A 565 26.19 28.92 -15.53
CA ARG A 565 27.59 29.17 -15.15
C ARG A 565 27.72 29.60 -13.69
N ASP A 566 26.90 30.57 -13.26
CA ASP A 566 26.90 31.08 -11.88
C ASP A 566 26.56 29.97 -10.87
N LEU A 567 25.68 29.02 -11.25
CA LEU A 567 25.31 27.88 -10.43
C LEU A 567 26.45 26.84 -10.34
N GLN A 568 27.16 26.59 -11.44
CA GLN A 568 28.31 25.70 -11.48
C GLN A 568 29.50 26.24 -10.67
N GLU A 569 29.72 27.56 -10.68
CA GLU A 569 30.71 28.22 -9.81
C GLU A 569 30.29 28.18 -8.34
N THR A 570 29.02 28.43 -8.03
CA THR A 570 28.49 28.35 -6.65
C THR A 570 28.65 26.94 -6.05
N ILE A 571 28.53 25.89 -6.86
CA ILE A 571 28.73 24.49 -6.44
C ILE A 571 30.22 24.17 -6.26
N ARG A 572 31.11 24.77 -7.06
CA ARG A 572 32.57 24.62 -6.91
C ARG A 572 33.13 25.30 -5.67
N GLU A 573 32.54 26.42 -5.26
CA GLU A 573 33.13 27.28 -4.22
C GLU A 573 32.65 26.98 -2.79
N ARG A 574 31.62 26.15 -2.58
CA ARG A 574 30.91 26.09 -1.28
C ARG A 574 31.06 24.84 -0.40
N MET A 575 32.01 23.94 -0.65
CA MET A 575 32.39 22.98 0.40
C MET A 575 33.88 22.69 0.37
N SER A 576 34.61 23.17 1.37
CA SER A 576 35.97 22.70 1.60
C SER A 576 35.92 21.33 2.29
N TYR A 577 36.84 20.44 1.91
CA TYR A 577 36.99 19.09 2.50
C TYR A 577 37.04 19.10 4.04
N LYS A 578 37.53 20.21 4.62
CA LYS A 578 37.64 20.42 6.06
C LYS A 578 36.27 20.53 6.76
N GLU A 579 35.27 21.06 6.08
CA GLU A 579 33.90 21.21 6.61
C GLU A 579 33.14 19.88 6.57
N VAL A 580 33.35 19.07 5.53
CA VAL A 580 32.80 17.71 5.41
C VAL A 580 33.38 16.79 6.49
N LEU A 581 34.69 16.86 6.72
CA LEU A 581 35.35 16.06 7.74
C LEU A 581 34.92 16.48 9.15
N SER A 582 34.77 17.79 9.40
CA SER A 582 34.27 18.32 10.68
C SER A 582 32.84 17.86 10.97
N ALA A 583 31.94 17.93 9.99
CA ALA A 583 30.54 17.52 10.11
C ALA A 583 30.37 16.00 10.34
N TYR A 584 31.29 15.20 9.79
CA TYR A 584 31.34 13.76 10.01
C TYR A 584 31.84 13.41 11.41
N THR A 585 32.91 14.08 11.88
CA THR A 585 33.43 13.85 13.24
C THR A 585 32.55 14.40 14.36
N SER A 586 31.70 15.41 14.08
CA SER A 586 30.75 15.97 15.05
C SER A 586 29.42 15.21 15.10
N GLY A 587 29.26 14.11 14.35
CA GLY A 587 28.03 13.31 14.32
C GLY A 587 26.84 14.01 13.65
N THR A 588 27.08 15.08 12.91
CA THR A 588 26.04 15.91 12.27
C THR A 588 25.62 15.35 10.91
N VAL A 589 26.45 14.46 10.32
CA VAL A 589 26.14 13.70 9.10
C VAL A 589 26.55 12.24 9.29
N SER A 590 25.60 11.31 9.17
CA SER A 590 25.88 9.87 9.11
C SER A 590 26.02 9.42 7.66
N VAL A 591 27.23 9.01 7.26
CA VAL A 591 27.46 8.36 5.95
C VAL A 591 27.56 6.86 6.20
N TYR A 592 26.61 6.09 5.69
CA TYR A 592 26.67 4.63 5.69
C TYR A 592 27.55 4.19 4.52
N THR A 593 28.80 3.83 4.81
CA THR A 593 29.67 3.08 3.89
C THR A 593 29.97 1.71 4.47
N ASP A 594 30.05 0.66 3.65
CA ASP A 594 30.38 -0.73 4.04
C ASP A 594 31.85 -0.93 4.49
N ILE A 595 32.48 0.12 5.01
CA ILE A 595 33.87 0.14 5.44
C ILE A 595 33.85 0.46 6.93
N SER A 596 34.50 -0.37 7.76
CA SER A 596 34.61 -0.07 9.18
C SER A 596 35.31 1.29 9.36
N PRO A 597 34.98 2.10 10.39
CA PRO A 597 35.65 3.39 10.62
C PRO A 597 37.18 3.29 10.69
N ILE A 598 37.68 2.13 11.13
CA ILE A 598 39.11 1.81 11.21
C ILE A 598 39.69 1.56 9.81
N ASP A 599 39.01 0.79 8.96
CA ASP A 599 39.44 0.54 7.57
C ASP A 599 39.38 1.79 6.70
N PHE A 600 38.42 2.68 6.95
CA PHE A 600 38.33 3.98 6.27
C PHE A 600 39.52 4.86 6.64
N ALA A 601 39.83 4.97 7.93
CA ALA A 601 41.00 5.71 8.41
C ALA A 601 42.32 5.11 7.87
N ASP A 602 42.43 3.78 7.80
CA ASP A 602 43.65 3.11 7.34
C ASP A 602 43.85 3.22 5.82
N LYS A 603 42.77 3.19 5.02
CA LYS A 603 42.80 3.46 3.57
C LYS A 603 43.15 4.91 3.26
N VAL A 604 42.65 5.86 4.05
CA VAL A 604 42.99 7.29 3.91
C VAL A 604 44.47 7.52 4.28
N LYS A 605 44.97 6.87 5.33
CA LYS A 605 46.37 6.95 5.75
C LYS A 605 47.32 6.34 4.71
N LYS A 606 46.92 5.24 4.05
CA LYS A 606 47.64 4.61 2.94
C LYS A 606 47.56 5.40 1.62
N GLY A 607 46.52 6.20 1.42
CA GLY A 607 46.42 7.12 0.27
C GLY A 607 47.34 8.34 0.39
N LEU A 608 47.61 8.80 1.61
CA LEU A 608 48.45 9.98 1.89
C LEU A 608 49.96 9.72 1.75
N THR A 609 50.42 8.47 1.75
CA THR A 609 51.84 8.14 1.51
C THR A 609 52.21 8.06 0.02
N GLY A 610 51.22 8.14 -0.89
CA GLY A 610 51.40 8.02 -2.33
C GLY A 610 51.28 9.32 -3.13
N ALA A 611 50.86 10.44 -2.53
CA ALA A 611 50.67 11.71 -3.24
C ALA A 611 51.75 12.73 -2.84
N LYS A 612 52.76 12.91 -3.71
CA LYS A 612 53.51 14.18 -3.78
C LYS A 612 52.70 15.12 -4.68
N GLY A 613 52.29 16.27 -4.13
CA GLY A 613 51.64 17.36 -4.86
C GLY A 613 50.31 17.74 -4.25
#